data_AF-A0A1Q3EX20-F1
#
_entry.id   AF-A0A1Q3EX20-F1
#
_cell.length_a   1.000
_cell.length_b   1.000
_cell.length_c   1.000
_cell.angle_alpha   90.00
_cell.angle_beta   90.00
_cell.angle_gamma   90.00
#
_symmetry.space_group_name_H-M   'P 1'
#
loop_
_entity.id
_entity.type
_entity.pdbx_description
1 polymer ?
#
loop_
_entity_poly.entity_id
_entity_poly.type
_entity_poly.pdbx_seq_one_letter_code
_entity_poly.pdbx_strand_id
1 'polypeptide(L)'
;MNPPSDDPLQYCRFCFSQFRVEPLLSGAQKDQQLINQISSIIQIKLDPDQASVTAICSMCRTQLKEFQLFRERCSHHDSIVREKVEGIQSSNNDMWFAVETLDDNDDSDEESAAMGKSDPLRNVPGAGSEKQTRENFWGAISQDVGVIPEHIQRALELTGFYRNASLGMISPTTIKQIEQDMPEAIEFVISQESKRTEVLRQYYGSVYCKNPAKFKFLAGEVQTILSITATVQENGIAEYLNKACVSQRVHNQTRRDQLYAAEKPDNADVFAEELVAKIKDYYKQHATSDKGFTDFFSRLPGVEGCDVRQTEDGTIFALLHCFYCKKNLKAFRSNRWNAWQISNFVQHCQHHYRIKYKISRRKRIQGGGNAEDATE
;
A
#
# COMPACT_ATOMS: atom_id res chain seq x y z
N MET A 1 6.25 34.31 8.98
CA MET A 1 5.64 34.51 7.65
C MET A 1 4.71 35.70 7.77
N ASN A 2 4.78 36.64 6.83
CA ASN A 2 3.86 37.77 6.80
C ASN A 2 2.58 37.35 6.05
N PRO A 3 1.40 37.87 6.45
CA PRO A 3 0.18 37.59 5.72
C PRO A 3 0.26 38.11 4.27
N PRO A 4 -0.36 37.43 3.30
CA PRO A 4 -0.36 37.82 1.88
C PRO A 4 -1.07 39.15 1.58
N SER A 5 -1.97 39.58 2.47
CA SER A 5 -2.77 40.79 2.34
C SER A 5 -3.12 41.32 3.74
N ASP A 6 -3.39 42.62 3.83
CA ASP A 6 -3.90 43.25 5.05
C ASP A 6 -5.36 42.87 5.35
N ASP A 7 -6.13 42.47 4.33
CA ASP A 7 -7.51 42.01 4.47
C ASP A 7 -7.57 40.48 4.69
N PRO A 8 -8.01 39.98 5.86
CA PRO A 8 -8.12 38.55 6.18
C PRO A 8 -9.17 37.79 5.36
N LEU A 9 -10.02 38.48 4.59
CA LEU A 9 -10.97 37.85 3.67
C LEU A 9 -10.33 37.50 2.32
N GLN A 10 -9.13 38.03 2.01
CA GLN A 10 -8.45 37.80 0.73
C GLN A 10 -7.56 36.54 0.73
N TYR A 11 -7.40 35.86 1.86
CA TYR A 11 -6.59 34.65 1.95
C TYR A 11 -7.19 33.61 2.89
N CYS A 12 -6.88 32.35 2.62
CA CYS A 12 -7.32 31.22 3.42
C CYS A 12 -6.62 31.24 4.78
N ARG A 13 -7.39 31.19 5.88
CA ARG A 13 -6.86 31.13 7.24
C ARG A 13 -5.94 29.94 7.50
N PHE A 14 -6.11 28.83 6.77
CA PHE A 14 -5.39 27.57 7.04
C PHE A 14 -4.11 27.40 6.22
N CYS A 15 -4.06 27.94 5.01
CA CYS A 15 -2.92 27.74 4.10
C CYS A 15 -2.34 29.04 3.52
N PHE A 16 -2.90 30.20 3.89
CA PHE A 16 -2.52 31.52 3.36
C PHE A 16 -2.62 31.66 1.82
N SER A 17 -3.33 30.75 1.14
CA SER A 17 -3.60 30.88 -0.30
C SER A 17 -4.67 31.94 -0.57
N GLN A 18 -4.46 32.76 -1.61
CA GLN A 18 -5.45 33.74 -2.11
C GLN A 18 -6.36 33.13 -3.20
N PHE A 19 -6.18 31.85 -3.54
CA PHE A 19 -6.90 31.22 -4.65
C PHE A 19 -8.26 30.66 -4.21
N ARG A 20 -9.33 31.05 -4.92
CA ARG A 20 -10.72 30.57 -4.70
C ARG A 20 -11.11 30.59 -3.22
N VAL A 21 -10.85 31.73 -2.58
CA VAL A 21 -11.22 32.01 -1.19
C VAL A 21 -12.66 32.50 -1.10
N GLU A 22 -13.36 32.01 -0.09
CA GLU A 22 -14.73 32.38 0.25
C GLU A 22 -14.83 32.64 1.76
N PRO A 23 -15.81 33.44 2.22
CA PRO A 23 -16.04 33.63 3.64
C PRO A 23 -16.23 32.29 4.35
N LEU A 24 -15.56 32.11 5.49
CA LEU A 24 -15.61 30.87 6.25
C LEU A 24 -17.04 30.55 6.74
N LEU A 25 -17.79 31.60 7.09
CA LEU A 25 -19.18 31.54 7.53
C LEU A 25 -20.08 32.33 6.56
N SER A 26 -21.29 31.84 6.33
CA SER A 26 -22.27 32.47 5.42
C SER A 26 -23.48 33.09 6.15
N GLY A 27 -23.46 33.13 7.48
CA GLY A 27 -24.53 33.65 8.35
C GLY A 27 -25.68 32.68 8.65
N ALA A 28 -25.50 31.36 8.49
CA ALA A 28 -26.55 30.35 8.65
C ALA A 28 -26.27 29.35 9.79
N GLN A 29 -27.28 28.62 10.29
CA GLN A 29 -27.08 27.55 11.30
C GLN A 29 -26.01 26.51 10.94
N LYS A 30 -25.74 26.31 9.63
CA LYS A 30 -24.68 25.41 9.12
C LYS A 30 -23.27 25.86 9.52
N ASP A 31 -23.09 27.12 9.88
CA ASP A 31 -21.81 27.72 10.26
C ASP A 31 -21.32 27.22 11.62
N GLN A 32 -22.23 27.04 12.58
CA GLN A 32 -21.86 26.50 13.90
C GLN A 32 -21.36 25.05 13.80
N GLN A 33 -21.97 24.26 12.91
CA GLN A 33 -21.53 22.88 12.66
C GLN A 33 -20.12 22.86 12.06
N LEU A 34 -19.82 23.76 11.11
CA LEU A 34 -18.49 23.87 10.50
C LEU A 34 -17.44 24.32 11.54
N ILE A 35 -17.74 25.28 12.40
CA ILE A 35 -16.86 25.71 13.50
C ILE A 35 -16.53 24.54 14.42
N ASN A 36 -17.55 23.78 14.83
CA ASN A 36 -17.37 22.63 15.70
C ASN A 36 -16.54 21.53 15.02
N GLN A 37 -16.76 21.29 13.72
CA GLN A 37 -15.96 20.35 12.93
C GLN A 37 -14.48 20.79 12.88
N ILE A 38 -14.21 22.05 12.56
CA ILE A 38 -12.85 22.59 12.52
C ILE A 38 -12.17 22.43 13.88
N SER A 39 -12.86 22.80 14.96
CA SER A 39 -12.32 22.65 16.32
C SER A 39 -12.05 21.19 16.67
N SER A 40 -12.92 20.27 16.26
CA SER A 40 -12.76 18.85 16.56
C SER A 40 -11.67 18.17 15.71
N ILE A 41 -11.45 18.62 14.47
CA ILE A 41 -10.52 17.98 13.53
C ILE A 41 -9.09 18.50 13.70
N ILE A 42 -8.91 19.82 13.70
CA ILE A 42 -7.57 20.43 13.71
C ILE A 42 -7.25 21.16 15.03
N GLN A 43 -8.12 21.06 16.03
CA GLN A 43 -7.93 21.65 17.36
C GLN A 43 -7.76 23.18 17.39
N ILE A 44 -8.24 23.87 16.35
CA ILE A 44 -8.26 25.33 16.29
C ILE A 44 -9.62 25.82 16.79
N LYS A 45 -9.63 26.63 17.85
CA LYS A 45 -10.84 27.28 18.35
C LYS A 45 -11.11 28.55 17.53
N LEU A 46 -12.28 28.59 16.91
CA LEU A 46 -12.76 29.77 16.18
C LEU A 46 -13.88 30.39 17.01
N ASP A 47 -13.67 31.65 17.39
CA ASP A 47 -14.74 32.48 17.93
C ASP A 47 -15.69 32.85 16.77
N PRO A 48 -17.03 32.72 16.90
CA PRO A 48 -17.98 33.14 15.87
C PRO A 48 -17.72 34.55 15.32
N ASP A 49 -17.33 35.49 16.20
CA ASP A 49 -17.07 36.89 15.82
C ASP A 49 -15.76 37.04 15.03
N GLN A 50 -14.78 36.16 15.28
CA GLN A 50 -13.54 36.12 14.49
C GLN A 50 -13.70 35.31 13.21
N ALA A 51 -14.62 34.36 13.18
CA ALA A 51 -14.82 33.48 12.03
C ALA A 51 -15.56 34.20 10.90
N SER A 52 -16.45 35.16 11.21
CA SER A 52 -17.12 36.02 10.23
C SER A 52 -16.18 36.95 9.46
N VAL A 53 -14.98 37.23 9.99
CA VAL A 53 -13.96 38.07 9.35
C VAL A 53 -12.83 37.27 8.71
N THR A 54 -13.01 35.96 8.50
CA THR A 54 -11.97 35.10 7.91
C THR A 54 -12.47 34.32 6.71
N ALA A 55 -11.56 33.99 5.78
CA ALA A 55 -11.86 33.20 4.60
C ALA A 55 -11.22 31.81 4.63
N ILE A 56 -11.77 30.91 3.82
CA ILE A 56 -11.28 29.56 3.56
C ILE A 56 -11.20 29.35 2.05
N CYS A 57 -10.14 28.70 1.56
CA CYS A 57 -10.11 28.29 0.15
C CYS A 57 -10.86 26.98 -0.05
N SER A 58 -11.38 26.79 -1.27
CA SER A 58 -12.08 25.57 -1.68
C SER A 58 -11.30 24.28 -1.37
N MET A 59 -9.99 24.25 -1.54
CA MET A 59 -9.15 23.09 -1.24
C MET A 59 -9.17 22.71 0.24
N CYS A 60 -8.90 23.67 1.15
CA CYS A 60 -8.95 23.42 2.59
C CYS A 60 -10.36 23.01 3.04
N ARG A 61 -11.40 23.58 2.40
CA ARG A 61 -12.78 23.21 2.68
C ARG A 61 -13.09 21.76 2.29
N THR A 62 -12.64 21.33 1.11
CA THR A 62 -12.79 19.94 0.65
C THR A 62 -12.03 18.98 1.55
N GLN A 63 -10.78 19.27 1.91
CA GLN A 63 -9.99 18.42 2.79
C GLN A 63 -10.63 18.25 4.17
N LEU A 64 -11.18 19.30 4.76
CA LEU A 64 -11.93 19.20 6.02
C LEU A 64 -13.14 18.27 5.90
N LYS A 65 -13.91 18.37 4.80
CA LYS A 65 -15.05 17.47 4.55
C LYS A 65 -14.62 16.02 4.38
N GLU A 66 -13.57 15.77 3.59
CA GLU A 66 -13.05 14.41 3.37
C GLU A 66 -12.54 13.79 4.66
N PHE A 67 -11.83 14.57 5.48
CA PHE A 67 -11.35 14.11 6.78
C PHE A 67 -12.50 13.79 7.74
N GLN A 68 -13.55 14.62 7.76
CA GLN A 68 -14.75 14.36 8.56
C GLN A 68 -15.43 13.04 8.14
N LEU A 69 -15.62 12.81 6.84
CA LEU A 69 -16.17 11.55 6.32
C LEU A 69 -15.29 10.34 6.67
N PHE A 70 -13.96 10.50 6.60
CA PHE A 70 -13.04 9.45 7.04
C PHE A 70 -13.20 9.14 8.53
N ARG A 71 -13.28 10.16 9.39
CA ARG A 71 -13.49 10.00 10.83
C ARG A 71 -14.82 9.30 11.15
N GLU A 72 -15.90 9.67 10.47
CA GLU A 72 -17.21 9.02 10.63
C GLU A 72 -17.15 7.54 10.28
N ARG A 73 -16.49 7.17 9.18
CA ARG A 73 -16.27 5.76 8.81
C ARG A 73 -15.47 5.00 9.87
N CYS A 74 -14.38 5.59 10.37
CA CYS A 74 -13.59 4.98 11.43
C CYS A 74 -14.42 4.77 12.71
N SER A 75 -15.21 5.77 13.11
CA SER A 75 -16.09 5.66 14.28
C SER A 75 -17.15 4.56 14.11
N HIS A 76 -17.74 4.47 12.91
CA HIS A 76 -18.72 3.43 12.60
C HIS A 76 -18.09 2.03 12.66
N HIS A 77 -16.91 1.85 12.04
CA HIS A 77 -16.20 0.58 12.10
C HIS A 77 -15.76 0.20 13.52
N ASP A 78 -15.28 1.16 14.32
CA ASP A 78 -14.92 0.92 15.72
C ASP A 78 -16.14 0.43 16.52
N SER A 79 -17.31 1.03 16.29
CA SER A 79 -18.56 0.63 16.95
C SER A 79 -18.91 -0.84 16.64
N ILE A 80 -18.80 -1.25 15.36
CA ILE A 80 -19.03 -2.64 14.95
C ILE A 80 -18.02 -3.61 15.60
N VAL A 81 -16.75 -3.20 15.68
CA VAL A 81 -15.70 -4.02 16.29
C VAL A 81 -15.98 -4.21 17.79
N ARG A 82 -16.35 -3.15 18.49
CA ARG A 82 -16.71 -3.22 19.92
C ARG A 82 -17.90 -4.13 20.17
N GLU A 83 -18.96 -3.97 19.39
CA GLU A 83 -20.16 -4.82 19.50
C GLU A 83 -19.82 -6.31 19.33
N LYS A 84 -18.94 -6.64 18.37
CA LYS A 84 -18.47 -8.02 18.20
C LYS A 84 -17.61 -8.52 19.37
N VAL A 85 -16.74 -7.68 19.92
CA VAL A 85 -15.92 -8.06 21.08
C VAL A 85 -16.79 -8.29 22.32
N GLU A 86 -17.77 -7.43 22.56
CA GLU A 86 -18.72 -7.54 23.68
C GLU A 86 -19.66 -8.75 23.52
N GLY A 87 -20.09 -9.05 22.30
CA GLY A 87 -20.86 -10.26 21.99
C GLY A 87 -20.08 -11.56 22.22
N ILE A 88 -18.78 -11.58 21.90
CA ILE A 88 -17.91 -12.74 22.18
C ILE A 88 -17.68 -12.91 23.69
N GLN A 89 -17.56 -11.83 24.45
CA GLN A 89 -17.43 -11.89 25.92
C GLN A 89 -18.71 -12.38 26.60
N SER A 90 -19.88 -11.99 26.09
CA SER A 90 -21.17 -12.46 26.60
C SER A 90 -21.38 -13.95 26.31
N SER A 91 -20.98 -14.43 25.12
CA SER A 91 -21.04 -15.86 24.76
C SER A 91 -20.04 -16.73 25.52
N ASN A 92 -18.91 -16.18 25.97
CA ASN A 92 -17.91 -16.94 26.75
C ASN A 92 -18.25 -17.05 28.24
N ASN A 93 -19.08 -16.15 28.78
CA ASN A 93 -19.50 -16.23 30.18
C ASN A 93 -20.61 -17.27 30.44
N ASP A 94 -21.39 -17.65 29.42
CA ASP A 94 -22.44 -18.68 29.54
C ASP A 94 -21.93 -20.12 29.42
N MET A 95 -20.63 -20.33 29.18
CA MET A 95 -20.03 -21.67 29.02
C MET A 95 -19.12 -22.10 30.18
N TRP A 96 -19.06 -21.33 31.29
CA TRP A 96 -18.24 -21.65 32.47
C TRP A 96 -19.05 -22.17 33.68
N PHE A 97 -20.37 -22.37 33.55
CA PHE A 97 -21.20 -22.95 34.62
C PHE A 97 -21.69 -24.38 34.36
N ALA A 98 -21.31 -25.01 33.25
CA ALA A 98 -21.59 -26.42 32.99
C ALA A 98 -20.32 -27.27 33.10
N VAL A 99 -19.71 -27.30 34.29
CA VAL A 99 -18.87 -28.44 34.72
C VAL A 99 -19.70 -29.24 35.70
N GLU A 100 -20.57 -30.09 35.15
CA GLU A 100 -21.00 -31.30 35.83
C GLU A 100 -20.08 -32.43 35.38
N THR A 101 -19.48 -33.04 36.40
CA THR A 101 -18.58 -34.20 36.37
C THR A 101 -19.33 -35.47 35.97
N LEU A 102 -18.98 -36.09 34.83
CA LEU A 102 -19.14 -37.53 34.55
C LEU A 102 -18.06 -37.90 33.52
N ASP A 103 -17.02 -38.64 33.91
CA ASP A 103 -16.88 -40.11 33.88
C ASP A 103 -16.87 -40.73 32.47
N ASP A 104 -15.70 -41.27 32.14
CA ASP A 104 -15.35 -42.44 31.32
C ASP A 104 -15.94 -42.69 29.91
N ASN A 105 -15.00 -43.04 29.02
CA ASN A 105 -15.12 -43.74 27.73
C ASN A 105 -15.70 -42.94 26.54
N ASP A 106 -14.96 -42.82 25.45
CA ASP A 106 -14.94 -43.83 24.37
C ASP A 106 -14.16 -43.28 23.16
N ASP A 107 -13.45 -44.17 22.49
CA ASP A 107 -12.73 -43.91 21.24
C ASP A 107 -13.71 -43.52 20.12
N SER A 108 -13.48 -42.42 19.42
CA SER A 108 -13.83 -42.31 18.00
C SER A 108 -13.16 -41.12 17.33
N ASP A 109 -12.41 -41.46 16.29
CA ASP A 109 -11.96 -40.59 15.22
C ASP A 109 -13.17 -39.89 14.56
N GLU A 110 -13.24 -38.56 14.58
CA GLU A 110 -14.01 -37.85 13.54
C GLU A 110 -13.40 -36.49 13.17
N GLU A 111 -12.93 -36.50 11.94
CA GLU A 111 -12.45 -35.43 11.09
C GLU A 111 -13.50 -34.33 10.91
N SER A 112 -13.15 -33.07 11.23
CA SER A 112 -13.91 -31.92 10.71
C SER A 112 -13.01 -30.74 10.39
N ALA A 113 -12.78 -30.60 9.07
CA ALA A 113 -12.10 -29.48 8.44
C ALA A 113 -12.98 -28.21 8.48
N ALA A 114 -12.71 -27.32 9.43
CA ALA A 114 -13.22 -25.95 9.40
C ALA A 114 -12.24 -25.04 8.63
N MET A 115 -12.45 -24.90 7.31
CA MET A 115 -11.76 -23.89 6.49
C MET A 115 -12.28 -22.49 6.83
N GLY A 116 -11.49 -21.71 7.58
CA GLY A 116 -11.71 -20.29 7.81
C GLY A 116 -11.56 -19.48 6.51
N LYS A 117 -12.63 -18.79 6.11
CA LYS A 117 -12.64 -17.79 5.03
C LYS A 117 -11.80 -16.58 5.48
N SER A 118 -10.58 -16.45 4.96
CA SER A 118 -9.74 -15.28 5.20
C SER A 118 -10.24 -14.08 4.39
N ASP A 119 -10.51 -12.98 5.09
CA ASP A 119 -10.98 -11.70 4.57
C ASP A 119 -9.99 -11.07 3.54
N PRO A 120 -10.42 -10.76 2.30
CA PRO A 120 -9.51 -10.28 1.23
C PRO A 120 -8.93 -8.87 1.43
N LEU A 121 -9.36 -8.12 2.44
CA LEU A 121 -9.13 -6.67 2.51
C LEU A 121 -7.86 -6.23 3.24
N ARG A 122 -6.99 -7.15 3.70
CA ARG A 122 -5.90 -6.78 4.64
C ARG A 122 -4.47 -6.75 4.08
N ASN A 123 -4.26 -6.99 2.79
CA ASN A 123 -2.91 -6.89 2.21
C ASN A 123 -2.67 -5.52 1.58
N VAL A 124 -1.99 -4.63 2.31
CA VAL A 124 -1.42 -3.39 1.74
C VAL A 124 -0.11 -3.74 1.03
N PRO A 125 -0.01 -3.54 -0.29
CA PRO A 125 1.16 -3.98 -1.04
C PRO A 125 2.18 -2.83 -1.23
N GLY A 126 3.49 -3.15 -1.22
CA GLY A 126 4.58 -2.18 -1.32
C GLY A 126 4.74 -1.55 -2.72
N ALA A 127 5.55 -0.51 -2.89
CA ALA A 127 5.61 0.38 -4.07
C ALA A 127 5.74 -0.27 -5.47
N GLY A 128 6.27 -1.50 -5.58
CA GLY A 128 6.24 -2.27 -6.84
C GLY A 128 4.83 -2.77 -7.24
N SER A 129 3.87 -2.69 -6.34
CA SER A 129 2.50 -3.14 -6.53
C SER A 129 1.59 -2.10 -7.15
N GLU A 130 1.86 -0.80 -6.96
CA GLU A 130 0.90 0.23 -7.36
C GLU A 130 0.76 0.30 -8.88
N LYS A 131 1.89 0.29 -9.60
CA LYS A 131 1.93 0.20 -11.06
C LYS A 131 1.21 -1.05 -11.58
N GLN A 132 1.46 -2.21 -10.97
CA GLN A 132 0.80 -3.46 -11.36
C GLN A 132 -0.71 -3.43 -11.08
N THR A 133 -1.12 -2.89 -9.93
CA THR A 133 -2.54 -2.77 -9.58
C THR A 133 -3.27 -1.83 -10.54
N ARG A 134 -2.60 -0.78 -10.99
CA ARG A 134 -3.11 0.15 -11.99
C ARG A 134 -3.30 -0.53 -13.34
N GLU A 135 -2.27 -1.20 -13.85
CA GLU A 135 -2.33 -1.92 -15.12
C GLU A 135 -3.41 -3.01 -15.09
N ASN A 136 -3.54 -3.73 -13.98
CA ASN A 136 -4.59 -4.75 -13.82
C ASN A 136 -6.01 -4.14 -13.80
N PHE A 137 -6.18 -3.00 -13.13
CA PHE A 137 -7.47 -2.31 -13.05
C PHE A 137 -7.92 -1.79 -14.43
N TRP A 138 -7.06 -1.04 -15.11
CA TRP A 138 -7.40 -0.54 -16.45
C TRP A 138 -7.49 -1.66 -17.48
N GLY A 139 -6.68 -2.72 -17.34
CA GLY A 139 -6.79 -3.93 -18.14
C GLY A 139 -8.16 -4.59 -18.01
N ALA A 140 -8.69 -4.67 -16.79
CA ALA A 140 -10.02 -5.22 -16.54
C ALA A 140 -11.13 -4.38 -17.19
N ILE A 141 -11.06 -3.04 -17.08
CA ILE A 141 -12.05 -2.15 -17.73
C ILE A 141 -11.92 -2.21 -19.26
N SER A 142 -10.69 -2.29 -19.79
CA SER A 142 -10.46 -2.32 -21.24
C SER A 142 -10.98 -3.56 -21.94
N GLN A 143 -11.24 -4.65 -21.20
CA GLN A 143 -11.91 -5.84 -21.74
C GLN A 143 -13.35 -5.53 -22.15
N ASP A 144 -14.03 -4.66 -21.40
CA ASP A 144 -15.44 -4.34 -21.61
C ASP A 144 -15.62 -3.08 -22.47
N VAL A 145 -14.72 -2.09 -22.35
CA VAL A 145 -14.83 -0.79 -23.05
C VAL A 145 -13.98 -0.71 -24.32
N GLY A 146 -12.98 -1.59 -24.47
CA GLY A 146 -11.95 -1.50 -25.51
C GLY A 146 -10.72 -0.72 -25.05
N VAL A 147 -9.85 -0.36 -25.99
CA VAL A 147 -8.56 0.28 -25.69
C VAL A 147 -8.75 1.67 -25.09
N ILE A 148 -8.24 1.87 -23.87
CA ILE A 148 -8.28 3.15 -23.17
C ILE A 148 -6.92 3.86 -23.33
N PRO A 149 -6.86 5.03 -23.99
CA PRO A 149 -5.62 5.81 -24.11
C PRO A 149 -4.98 6.12 -22.75
N GLU A 150 -3.63 6.03 -22.65
CA GLU A 150 -2.92 6.24 -21.39
C GLU A 150 -3.23 7.61 -20.75
N HIS A 151 -3.31 8.67 -21.56
CA HIS A 151 -3.58 10.00 -21.04
C HIS A 151 -4.96 10.15 -20.38
N ILE A 152 -5.96 9.38 -20.82
CA ILE A 152 -7.28 9.34 -20.16
C ILE A 152 -7.16 8.64 -18.80
N GLN A 153 -6.45 7.51 -18.74
CA GLN A 153 -6.20 6.79 -17.48
C GLN A 153 -5.54 7.72 -16.46
N ARG A 154 -4.51 8.46 -16.89
CA ARG A 154 -3.77 9.41 -16.05
C ARG A 154 -4.63 10.61 -15.63
N ALA A 155 -5.46 11.15 -16.51
CA ALA A 155 -6.36 12.25 -16.17
C ALA A 155 -7.35 11.85 -15.07
N LEU A 156 -7.95 10.66 -15.18
CA LEU A 156 -8.89 10.12 -14.20
C LEU A 156 -8.21 9.76 -12.87
N GLU A 157 -6.94 9.32 -12.92
CA GLU A 157 -6.10 9.12 -11.74
C GLU A 157 -5.83 10.43 -11.01
N LEU A 158 -5.35 11.44 -11.73
CA LEU A 158 -4.96 12.73 -11.17
C LEU A 158 -6.14 13.46 -10.53
N THR A 159 -7.34 13.27 -11.08
CA THR A 159 -8.58 13.88 -10.58
C THR A 159 -9.32 13.01 -9.55
N GLY A 160 -8.75 11.87 -9.14
CA GLY A 160 -9.26 11.07 -8.03
C GLY A 160 -10.44 10.15 -8.36
N PHE A 161 -10.74 9.94 -9.65
CA PHE A 161 -11.75 8.98 -10.10
C PHE A 161 -11.22 7.54 -10.18
N TYR A 162 -9.90 7.35 -10.18
CA TYR A 162 -9.27 6.02 -10.20
C TYR A 162 -9.67 5.18 -8.97
N ARG A 163 -10.17 3.95 -9.23
CA ARG A 163 -10.63 2.99 -8.21
C ARG A 163 -11.66 3.57 -7.22
N ASN A 164 -12.41 4.57 -7.65
CA ASN A 164 -13.44 5.22 -6.87
C ASN A 164 -14.82 4.91 -7.46
N ALA A 165 -15.85 4.75 -6.60
CA ALA A 165 -17.23 4.57 -7.05
C ALA A 165 -17.74 5.75 -7.89
N SER A 166 -17.20 6.96 -7.67
CA SER A 166 -17.51 8.15 -8.46
C SER A 166 -17.16 8.02 -9.95
N LEU A 167 -16.33 7.04 -10.34
CA LEU A 167 -16.04 6.74 -11.75
C LEU A 167 -17.29 6.40 -12.54
N GLY A 168 -18.29 5.75 -11.91
CA GLY A 168 -19.59 5.45 -12.52
C GLY A 168 -20.56 6.63 -12.56
N MET A 169 -20.15 7.81 -12.08
CA MET A 169 -20.99 9.01 -11.98
C MET A 169 -20.46 10.20 -12.80
N ILE A 170 -19.46 9.98 -13.65
CA ILE A 170 -18.87 11.03 -14.47
C ILE A 170 -19.88 11.50 -15.53
N SER A 171 -20.20 12.78 -15.47
CA SER A 171 -21.09 13.44 -16.43
C SER A 171 -20.28 14.26 -17.45
N PRO A 172 -20.88 14.69 -18.57
CA PRO A 172 -20.24 15.64 -19.49
C PRO A 172 -19.79 16.94 -18.81
N THR A 173 -20.50 17.40 -17.78
CA THR A 173 -20.10 18.54 -16.96
C THR A 173 -18.87 18.24 -16.11
N THR A 174 -18.78 17.03 -15.54
CA THR A 174 -17.59 16.57 -14.81
C THR A 174 -16.38 16.48 -15.74
N ILE A 175 -16.55 16.01 -16.97
CA ILE A 175 -15.46 15.96 -17.97
C ILE A 175 -14.90 17.36 -18.24
N LYS A 176 -15.77 18.36 -18.42
CA LYS A 176 -15.33 19.76 -18.56
C LYS A 176 -14.59 20.28 -17.33
N GLN A 177 -14.99 19.85 -16.13
CA GLN A 177 -14.29 20.21 -14.90
C GLN A 177 -12.89 19.59 -14.88
N ILE A 178 -12.76 18.31 -15.26
CA ILE A 178 -11.46 17.64 -15.41
C ILE A 178 -10.56 18.41 -16.39
N GLU A 179 -11.08 18.82 -17.55
CA GLU A 179 -10.32 19.61 -18.53
C GLU A 179 -9.79 20.92 -17.94
N GLN A 180 -10.59 21.60 -17.10
CA GLN A 180 -10.23 22.87 -16.47
C GLN A 180 -9.21 22.71 -15.33
N ASP A 181 -9.26 21.60 -14.60
CA ASP A 181 -8.38 21.36 -13.44
C ASP A 181 -7.02 20.77 -13.84
N MET A 182 -6.95 20.11 -15.00
CA MET A 182 -5.74 19.45 -15.51
C MET A 182 -4.50 20.37 -15.60
N PRO A 183 -4.58 21.62 -16.10
CA PRO A 183 -3.43 22.53 -16.14
C PRO A 183 -2.75 22.75 -14.79
N GLU A 184 -3.52 22.99 -13.74
CA GLU A 184 -2.99 23.25 -12.41
C GLU A 184 -2.45 21.97 -11.77
N ALA A 185 -3.21 20.88 -11.88
CA ALA A 185 -2.81 19.59 -11.31
C ALA A 185 -1.52 19.04 -11.94
N ILE A 186 -1.34 19.22 -13.25
CA ILE A 186 -0.13 18.76 -13.95
C ILE A 186 1.07 19.65 -13.63
N GLU A 187 0.90 20.95 -13.45
CA GLU A 187 2.02 21.82 -13.02
C GLU A 187 2.55 21.40 -11.64
N PHE A 188 1.66 20.97 -10.75
CA PHE A 188 2.05 20.36 -9.47
C PHE A 188 2.86 19.07 -9.68
N VAL A 189 2.43 18.16 -10.57
CA VAL A 189 3.20 16.94 -10.88
C VAL A 189 4.57 17.26 -11.48
N ILE A 190 4.64 18.23 -12.40
CA ILE A 190 5.90 18.66 -13.01
C ILE A 190 6.86 19.22 -11.96
N SER A 191 6.36 19.91 -10.92
CA SER A 191 7.20 20.40 -9.82
C SER A 191 7.91 19.29 -9.04
N GLN A 192 7.41 18.06 -9.09
CA GLN A 192 7.95 16.89 -8.39
C GLN A 192 8.87 16.02 -9.27
N GLU A 193 8.80 16.16 -10.60
CA GLU A 193 9.51 15.30 -11.56
C GLU A 193 10.55 16.06 -12.39
N SER A 194 11.61 15.35 -12.82
CA SER A 194 12.73 15.97 -13.54
C SER A 194 12.51 16.13 -15.05
N LYS A 195 11.46 15.53 -15.65
CA LYS A 195 11.26 15.48 -17.11
C LYS A 195 9.90 16.04 -17.55
N ARG A 196 9.80 17.37 -17.59
CA ARG A 196 8.58 18.10 -18.02
C ARG A 196 7.96 17.56 -19.31
N THR A 197 8.76 17.35 -20.36
CA THR A 197 8.25 16.92 -21.68
C THR A 197 7.60 15.54 -21.66
N GLU A 198 8.12 14.63 -20.83
CA GLU A 198 7.58 13.27 -20.70
C GLU A 198 6.25 13.30 -19.95
N VAL A 199 6.19 14.05 -18.84
CA VAL A 199 4.94 14.28 -18.08
C VAL A 199 3.86 14.88 -18.96
N LEU A 200 4.17 15.97 -19.69
CA LEU A 200 3.19 16.60 -20.58
C LEU A 200 2.65 15.63 -21.64
N ARG A 201 3.48 14.75 -22.20
CA ARG A 201 3.05 13.74 -23.16
C ARG A 201 2.16 12.67 -22.53
N GLN A 202 2.47 12.24 -21.30
CA GLN A 202 1.68 11.24 -20.59
C GLN A 202 0.28 11.75 -20.23
N TYR A 203 0.14 13.02 -19.82
CA TYR A 203 -1.14 13.56 -19.36
C TYR A 203 -1.97 14.27 -20.44
N TYR A 204 -1.35 14.93 -21.42
CA TYR A 204 -2.05 15.64 -22.50
C TYR A 204 -2.09 14.88 -23.83
N GLY A 205 -1.49 13.70 -23.88
CA GLY A 205 -1.36 12.93 -25.12
C GLY A 205 -0.42 13.58 -26.14
N SER A 206 -0.35 13.02 -27.35
CA SER A 206 0.54 13.49 -28.42
C SER A 206 0.10 14.82 -29.05
N VAL A 207 -1.20 15.15 -28.97
CA VAL A 207 -1.79 16.32 -29.63
C VAL A 207 -1.55 17.59 -28.81
N TYR A 208 -1.84 17.54 -27.50
CA TYR A 208 -1.83 18.73 -26.64
C TYR A 208 -0.54 18.90 -25.82
N CYS A 209 0.41 17.96 -25.85
CA CYS A 209 1.66 18.10 -25.10
C CYS A 209 2.48 19.34 -25.47
N LYS A 210 2.35 19.83 -26.71
CA LYS A 210 3.01 21.07 -27.18
C LYS A 210 2.24 22.34 -26.81
N ASN A 211 0.95 22.24 -26.55
CA ASN A 211 0.10 23.38 -26.20
C ASN A 211 -0.94 23.03 -25.13
N PRO A 212 -0.51 22.85 -23.87
CA PRO A 212 -1.38 22.49 -22.74
C PRO A 212 -2.53 23.47 -22.51
N ALA A 213 -2.33 24.76 -22.80
CA ALA A 213 -3.33 25.81 -22.55
C ALA A 213 -4.60 25.65 -23.41
N LYS A 214 -4.56 24.84 -24.47
CA LYS A 214 -5.70 24.53 -25.34
C LYS A 214 -6.23 23.12 -25.13
N PHE A 215 -5.84 22.46 -24.04
CA PHE A 215 -6.24 21.09 -23.76
C PHE A 215 -7.77 20.98 -23.70
N LYS A 216 -8.26 19.95 -24.39
CA LYS A 216 -9.64 19.45 -24.33
C LYS A 216 -9.60 18.00 -24.77
N PHE A 217 -10.49 17.19 -24.22
CA PHE A 217 -10.69 15.84 -24.73
C PHE A 217 -11.33 15.93 -26.12
N LEU A 218 -10.83 15.10 -27.03
CA LEU A 218 -11.43 14.91 -28.34
C LEU A 218 -12.79 14.22 -28.18
N ALA A 219 -13.68 14.39 -29.16
CA ALA A 219 -15.01 13.78 -29.10
C ALA A 219 -14.98 12.25 -28.88
N GLY A 220 -14.02 11.56 -29.51
CA GLY A 220 -13.80 10.13 -29.28
C GLY A 220 -13.33 9.81 -27.86
N GLU A 221 -12.48 10.64 -27.27
CA GLU A 221 -11.98 10.48 -25.90
C GLU A 221 -13.08 10.73 -24.87
N VAL A 222 -13.92 11.75 -25.11
CA VAL A 222 -15.14 12.00 -24.32
C VAL A 222 -16.05 10.78 -24.35
N GLN A 223 -16.29 10.21 -25.53
CA GLN A 223 -17.10 9.00 -25.66
C GLN A 223 -16.49 7.82 -24.92
N THR A 224 -15.15 7.64 -24.98
CA THR A 224 -14.46 6.60 -24.19
C THR A 224 -14.68 6.79 -22.69
N ILE A 225 -14.56 8.01 -22.15
CA ILE A 225 -14.80 8.28 -20.72
C ILE A 225 -16.24 7.95 -20.34
N LEU A 226 -17.22 8.33 -21.17
CA LEU A 226 -18.63 8.01 -20.94
C LEU A 226 -18.90 6.51 -21.02
N SER A 227 -18.26 5.78 -21.94
CA SER A 227 -18.34 4.32 -22.00
C SER A 227 -17.75 3.66 -20.76
N ILE A 228 -16.61 4.13 -20.25
CA ILE A 228 -16.07 3.66 -18.95
C ILE A 228 -17.09 3.87 -17.84
N THR A 229 -17.69 5.06 -17.80
CA THR A 229 -18.67 5.43 -16.77
C THR A 229 -19.88 4.50 -16.79
N ALA A 230 -20.50 4.32 -17.97
CA ALA A 230 -21.66 3.44 -18.14
C ALA A 230 -21.33 1.99 -17.73
N THR A 231 -20.17 1.49 -18.17
CA THR A 231 -19.72 0.12 -17.89
C THR A 231 -19.42 -0.10 -16.40
N VAL A 232 -18.94 0.93 -15.69
CA VAL A 232 -18.76 0.91 -14.24
C VAL A 232 -20.09 1.05 -13.50
N GLN A 233 -21.04 1.80 -14.04
CA GLN A 233 -22.38 1.95 -13.47
C GLN A 233 -23.21 0.65 -13.58
N GLU A 234 -23.09 -0.06 -14.69
CA GLU A 234 -23.79 -1.33 -14.94
C GLU A 234 -23.24 -2.48 -14.08
N ASN A 235 -21.92 -2.63 -14.05
CA ASN A 235 -21.25 -3.78 -13.40
C ASN A 235 -20.83 -3.49 -11.94
N GLY A 236 -20.75 -2.22 -11.57
CA GLY A 236 -20.24 -1.78 -10.28
C GLY A 236 -18.70 -1.79 -10.20
N ILE A 237 -18.13 -0.81 -9.49
CA ILE A 237 -16.68 -0.69 -9.35
C ILE A 237 -16.02 -1.91 -8.69
N ALA A 238 -16.74 -2.60 -7.81
CA ALA A 238 -16.25 -3.78 -7.09
C ALA A 238 -15.89 -4.93 -8.05
N GLU A 239 -16.61 -5.08 -9.16
CA GLU A 239 -16.32 -6.11 -10.16
C GLU A 239 -14.92 -5.93 -10.75
N TYR A 240 -14.57 -4.71 -11.17
CA TYR A 240 -13.26 -4.43 -11.76
C TYR A 240 -12.13 -4.51 -10.73
N LEU A 241 -12.38 -4.10 -9.49
CA LEU A 241 -11.42 -4.28 -8.39
C LEU A 241 -11.15 -5.77 -8.12
N ASN A 242 -12.19 -6.60 -8.20
CA ASN A 242 -12.07 -8.05 -8.04
C ASN A 242 -11.38 -8.70 -9.25
N LYS A 243 -11.77 -8.36 -10.49
CA LYS A 243 -11.12 -8.82 -11.73
C LYS A 243 -9.62 -8.47 -11.75
N ALA A 244 -9.26 -7.26 -11.29
CA ALA A 244 -7.86 -6.85 -11.16
C ALA A 244 -7.08 -7.70 -10.13
N CYS A 245 -7.73 -8.08 -9.02
CA CYS A 245 -7.15 -8.97 -8.02
C CYS A 245 -7.01 -10.41 -8.54
N VAL A 246 -8.04 -10.93 -9.23
CA VAL A 246 -8.01 -12.27 -9.83
C VAL A 246 -6.93 -12.36 -10.90
N SER A 247 -6.83 -11.37 -11.78
CA SER A 247 -5.77 -11.31 -12.80
C SER A 247 -4.37 -11.31 -12.17
N GLN A 248 -4.20 -10.63 -11.03
CA GLN A 248 -2.96 -10.69 -10.26
C GLN A 248 -2.68 -12.09 -9.71
N ARG A 249 -3.71 -12.80 -9.24
CA ARG A 249 -3.57 -14.18 -8.73
C ARG A 249 -3.25 -15.15 -9.86
N VAL A 250 -3.94 -15.07 -10.99
CA VAL A 250 -3.70 -15.90 -12.17
C VAL A 250 -2.29 -15.65 -12.70
N HIS A 251 -1.86 -14.41 -12.85
CA HIS A 251 -0.49 -14.10 -13.26
C HIS A 251 0.56 -14.66 -12.28
N ASN A 252 0.30 -14.54 -10.96
CA ASN A 252 1.17 -15.15 -9.95
C ASN A 252 1.13 -16.69 -9.98
N GLN A 253 0.01 -17.29 -10.39
CA GLN A 253 -0.18 -18.73 -10.49
C GLN A 253 0.48 -19.29 -11.75
N THR A 254 0.28 -18.68 -12.92
CA THR A 254 1.03 -19.01 -14.15
C THR A 254 2.54 -18.84 -13.93
N ARG A 255 2.96 -17.77 -13.25
CA ARG A 255 4.36 -17.61 -12.85
C ARG A 255 4.80 -18.70 -11.88
N ARG A 256 3.92 -19.21 -11.03
CA ARG A 256 4.23 -20.33 -10.13
C ARG A 256 4.34 -21.65 -10.89
N ASP A 257 3.48 -21.90 -11.87
CA ASP A 257 3.48 -23.10 -12.70
C ASP A 257 4.69 -23.13 -13.64
N GLN A 258 5.05 -21.99 -14.23
CA GLN A 258 6.30 -21.84 -14.97
C GLN A 258 7.55 -22.09 -14.10
N LEU A 259 7.51 -21.75 -12.80
CA LEU A 259 8.62 -22.07 -11.89
C LEU A 259 8.72 -23.57 -11.57
N TYR A 260 7.63 -24.32 -11.66
CA TYR A 260 7.66 -25.79 -11.55
C TYR A 260 8.02 -26.48 -12.87
N ALA A 261 7.94 -25.78 -14.00
CA ALA A 261 8.43 -26.23 -15.30
C ALA A 261 9.92 -25.89 -15.54
N ALA A 262 10.50 -25.00 -14.74
CA ALA A 262 11.90 -24.58 -14.86
C ALA A 262 12.87 -25.76 -14.69
N GLU A 263 13.88 -25.82 -15.56
CA GLU A 263 14.88 -26.89 -15.62
C GLU A 263 15.90 -26.80 -14.47
N LYS A 264 16.48 -27.94 -14.11
CA LYS A 264 17.55 -28.04 -13.12
C LYS A 264 18.88 -27.70 -13.81
N PRO A 265 19.61 -26.64 -13.39
CA PRO A 265 20.89 -26.29 -14.02
C PRO A 265 21.96 -27.35 -13.71
N ASP A 266 22.95 -27.51 -14.60
CA ASP A 266 24.03 -28.50 -14.45
C ASP A 266 24.78 -28.38 -13.12
N ASN A 267 24.91 -27.17 -12.58
CA ASN A 267 25.61 -26.88 -11.33
C ASN A 267 24.65 -26.67 -10.13
N ALA A 268 23.45 -27.23 -10.18
CA ALA A 268 22.42 -27.06 -9.15
C ALA A 268 22.92 -27.40 -7.73
N ASP A 269 23.72 -28.46 -7.59
CA ASP A 269 24.18 -28.92 -6.26
C ASP A 269 25.19 -27.93 -5.65
N VAL A 270 26.09 -27.37 -6.46
CA VAL A 270 27.02 -26.30 -6.05
C VAL A 270 26.25 -25.06 -5.60
N PHE A 271 25.21 -24.69 -6.34
CA PHE A 271 24.35 -23.56 -5.99
C PHE A 271 23.55 -23.78 -4.69
N ALA A 272 23.08 -25.00 -4.46
CA ALA A 272 22.42 -25.38 -3.22
C ALA A 272 23.39 -25.32 -2.03
N GLU A 273 24.62 -25.81 -2.18
CA GLU A 273 25.67 -25.71 -1.17
C GLU A 273 26.01 -24.25 -0.82
N GLU A 274 26.22 -23.40 -1.82
CA GLU A 274 26.46 -21.96 -1.62
C GLU A 274 25.31 -21.29 -0.85
N LEU A 275 24.06 -21.63 -1.19
CA LEU A 275 22.88 -21.07 -0.55
C LEU A 275 22.77 -21.51 0.92
N VAL A 276 22.92 -22.80 1.19
CA VAL A 276 22.86 -23.37 2.55
C VAL A 276 23.99 -22.82 3.41
N ALA A 277 25.21 -22.72 2.87
CA ALA A 277 26.34 -22.11 3.54
C ALA A 277 26.02 -20.66 3.94
N LYS A 278 25.49 -19.87 3.00
CA LYS A 278 25.10 -18.48 3.26
C LYS A 278 24.04 -18.36 4.36
N ILE A 279 23.02 -19.21 4.36
CA ILE A 279 21.98 -19.23 5.39
C ILE A 279 22.60 -19.55 6.75
N LYS A 280 23.42 -20.60 6.82
CA LYS A 280 24.10 -21.01 8.07
C LYS A 280 25.02 -19.91 8.60
N ASP A 281 25.79 -19.27 7.73
CA ASP A 281 26.71 -18.20 8.12
C ASP A 281 25.96 -16.96 8.63
N TYR A 282 24.84 -16.60 8.00
CA TYR A 282 23.99 -15.51 8.48
C TYR A 282 23.55 -15.73 9.94
N TYR A 283 23.05 -16.93 10.26
CA TYR A 283 22.60 -17.24 11.63
C TYR A 283 23.76 -17.36 12.62
N LYS A 284 24.89 -17.95 12.23
CA LYS A 284 26.11 -18.00 13.06
C LYS A 284 26.61 -16.60 13.43
N GLN A 285 26.53 -15.64 12.51
CA GLN A 285 27.01 -14.27 12.75
C GLN A 285 26.06 -13.45 13.65
N HIS A 286 24.78 -13.80 13.75
CA HIS A 286 23.77 -12.93 14.36
C HIS A 286 23.09 -13.50 15.60
N ALA A 287 23.17 -14.81 15.85
CA ALA A 287 22.53 -15.44 17.01
C ALA A 287 23.49 -15.65 18.20
N THR A 288 22.91 -15.68 19.40
CA THR A 288 23.57 -16.16 20.62
C THR A 288 23.43 -17.68 20.73
N SER A 289 24.50 -18.38 21.13
CA SER A 289 24.54 -19.83 21.32
C SER A 289 23.75 -20.29 22.56
N ASP A 290 22.44 -20.08 22.56
CA ASP A 290 21.54 -20.68 23.53
C ASP A 290 21.04 -22.06 23.07
N LYS A 291 20.50 -22.86 23.99
CA LYS A 291 20.01 -24.21 23.69
C LYS A 291 18.91 -24.21 22.62
N GLY A 292 18.07 -23.16 22.60
CA GLY A 292 17.03 -22.97 21.60
C GLY A 292 17.60 -22.74 20.20
N PHE A 293 18.67 -21.95 20.09
CA PHE A 293 19.37 -21.72 18.84
C PHE A 293 20.01 -22.99 18.31
N THR A 294 20.61 -23.85 19.16
CA THR A 294 21.22 -25.10 18.69
C THR A 294 20.18 -26.05 18.07
N ASP A 295 19.01 -26.20 18.68
CA ASP A 295 17.90 -26.99 18.09
C ASP A 295 17.34 -26.33 16.83
N PHE A 296 17.25 -25.00 16.79
CA PHE A 296 16.85 -24.29 15.58
C PHE A 296 17.84 -24.45 14.43
N PHE A 297 19.12 -24.32 14.74
CA PHE A 297 20.19 -24.34 13.77
C PHE A 297 20.40 -25.74 13.17
N SER A 298 20.20 -26.80 13.95
CA SER A 298 20.28 -28.18 13.46
C SER A 298 19.13 -28.55 12.51
N ARG A 299 17.99 -27.85 12.59
CA ARG A 299 16.81 -28.03 11.73
C ARG A 299 16.78 -27.10 10.52
N LEU A 300 17.80 -26.27 10.33
CA LEU A 300 17.92 -25.47 9.11
C LEU A 300 18.06 -26.38 7.89
N PRO A 301 17.55 -25.97 6.72
CA PRO A 301 17.60 -26.80 5.52
C PRO A 301 19.04 -27.19 5.17
N GLY A 302 19.23 -28.49 4.92
CA GLY A 302 20.40 -29.03 4.26
C GLY A 302 20.31 -28.84 2.74
N VAL A 303 21.34 -29.30 2.03
CA VAL A 303 21.41 -29.26 0.55
C VAL A 303 20.23 -30.02 -0.06
N GLU A 304 19.87 -31.17 0.52
CA GLU A 304 18.72 -31.99 0.12
C GLU A 304 17.36 -31.27 0.23
N GLY A 305 17.27 -30.25 1.09
CA GLY A 305 16.06 -29.44 1.27
C GLY A 305 15.94 -28.26 0.30
N CYS A 306 16.85 -28.16 -0.67
CA CYS A 306 16.95 -27.06 -1.62
C CYS A 306 16.73 -27.57 -3.06
N ASP A 307 15.65 -27.12 -3.70
CA ASP A 307 15.42 -27.39 -5.13
C ASP A 307 15.84 -26.15 -5.95
N VAL A 308 17.00 -26.24 -6.62
CA VAL A 308 17.58 -25.16 -7.43
C VAL A 308 17.14 -25.31 -8.88
N ARG A 309 16.67 -24.21 -9.46
CA ARG A 309 16.14 -24.17 -10.83
C ARG A 309 16.61 -22.93 -11.58
N GLN A 310 16.57 -23.03 -12.90
CA GLN A 310 16.92 -21.94 -13.80
C GLN A 310 15.73 -21.63 -14.72
N THR A 311 15.33 -20.36 -14.77
CA THR A 311 14.31 -19.89 -15.72
C THR A 311 14.91 -19.77 -17.13
N GLU A 312 14.07 -19.72 -18.16
CA GLU A 312 14.48 -19.47 -19.56
C GLU A 312 15.36 -18.23 -19.73
N ASP A 313 15.09 -17.17 -18.95
CA ASP A 313 15.90 -15.93 -18.92
C ASP A 313 17.29 -16.11 -18.27
N GLY A 314 17.69 -17.34 -17.92
CA GLY A 314 18.94 -17.68 -17.26
C GLY A 314 18.98 -17.34 -15.77
N THR A 315 17.92 -16.80 -15.18
CA THR A 315 17.86 -16.44 -13.76
C THR A 315 17.78 -17.69 -12.88
N ILE A 316 18.67 -17.77 -11.89
CA ILE A 316 18.74 -18.91 -10.96
C ILE A 316 17.98 -18.59 -9.68
N PHE A 317 17.13 -19.51 -9.25
CA PHE A 317 16.40 -19.44 -7.99
C PHE A 317 16.38 -20.79 -7.29
N ALA A 318 16.08 -20.79 -5.99
CA ALA A 318 15.97 -21.99 -5.18
C ALA A 318 14.67 -21.98 -4.36
N LEU A 319 14.07 -23.15 -4.24
CA LEU A 319 12.96 -23.43 -3.33
C LEU A 319 13.51 -24.10 -2.07
N LEU A 320 13.38 -23.41 -0.94
CA LEU A 320 13.81 -23.83 0.38
C LEU A 320 12.64 -24.37 1.17
N HIS A 321 12.72 -25.62 1.63
CA HIS A 321 11.69 -26.19 2.49
C HIS A 321 11.90 -25.79 3.96
N CYS A 322 10.92 -25.12 4.57
CA CYS A 322 10.97 -24.80 6.00
C CYS A 322 10.54 -26.00 6.84
N PHE A 323 11.44 -26.52 7.69
CA PHE A 323 11.15 -27.68 8.53
C PHE A 323 10.03 -27.49 9.55
N TYR A 324 9.81 -26.25 10.03
CA TYR A 324 8.84 -25.92 11.08
C TYR A 324 7.40 -25.85 10.57
N CYS A 325 7.17 -25.16 9.46
CA CYS A 325 5.81 -24.92 8.95
C CYS A 325 5.54 -25.58 7.60
N LYS A 326 6.51 -26.35 7.09
CA LYS A 326 6.44 -27.06 5.80
C LYS A 326 6.18 -26.16 4.58
N LYS A 327 6.37 -24.84 4.71
CA LYS A 327 6.24 -23.89 3.60
C LYS A 327 7.51 -23.89 2.74
N ASN A 328 7.31 -23.80 1.43
CA ASN A 328 8.40 -23.60 0.47
C ASN A 328 8.65 -22.11 0.27
N LEU A 329 9.89 -21.68 0.47
CA LEU A 329 10.32 -20.29 0.40
C LEU A 329 11.25 -20.10 -0.78
N LYS A 330 11.17 -18.95 -1.45
CA LYS A 330 12.00 -18.65 -2.62
C LYS A 330 13.22 -17.82 -2.22
N ALA A 331 14.39 -18.26 -2.66
CA ALA A 331 15.62 -17.48 -2.67
C ALA A 331 16.06 -17.25 -4.12
N PHE A 332 16.59 -16.07 -4.43
CA PHE A 332 17.02 -15.70 -5.77
C PHE A 332 18.52 -15.42 -5.77
N ARG A 333 19.23 -15.80 -6.83
CA ARG A 333 20.61 -15.40 -7.03
C ARG A 333 20.63 -14.10 -7.84
N SER A 334 21.20 -13.05 -7.27
CA SER A 334 21.27 -11.75 -7.95
C SER A 334 22.32 -11.77 -9.05
N ASN A 335 21.93 -11.63 -10.32
CA ASN A 335 22.85 -11.57 -11.46
C ASN A 335 23.93 -10.48 -11.31
N ARG A 336 23.59 -9.35 -10.68
CA ARG A 336 24.54 -8.22 -10.50
C ARG A 336 25.67 -8.49 -9.51
N TRP A 337 25.44 -9.32 -8.50
CA TRP A 337 26.35 -9.50 -7.37
C TRP A 337 26.81 -10.95 -7.22
N ASN A 338 26.32 -11.83 -8.09
CA ASN A 338 26.48 -13.27 -8.03
C ASN A 338 26.23 -13.84 -6.62
N ALA A 339 25.21 -13.31 -5.92
CA ALA A 339 24.99 -13.58 -4.51
C ALA A 339 23.52 -13.90 -4.22
N TRP A 340 23.29 -14.87 -3.33
CA TRP A 340 21.96 -15.28 -2.89
C TRP A 340 21.25 -14.22 -2.05
N GLN A 341 20.00 -13.91 -2.38
CA GLN A 341 19.11 -13.08 -1.59
C GLN A 341 18.26 -13.98 -0.69
N ILE A 342 18.60 -14.02 0.60
CA ILE A 342 17.97 -14.90 1.61
C ILE A 342 17.03 -14.15 2.55
N SER A 343 16.75 -12.87 2.29
CA SER A 343 15.93 -12.02 3.16
C SER A 343 14.55 -12.60 3.46
N ASN A 344 13.88 -13.16 2.45
CA ASN A 344 12.57 -13.79 2.59
C ASN A 344 12.61 -14.99 3.55
N PHE A 345 13.65 -15.83 3.42
CA PHE A 345 13.83 -17.00 4.28
C PHE A 345 14.14 -16.58 5.72
N VAL A 346 15.02 -15.58 5.89
CA VAL A 346 15.36 -15.03 7.21
C VAL A 346 14.13 -14.43 7.89
N GLN A 347 13.39 -13.56 7.20
CA GLN A 347 12.18 -12.93 7.72
C GLN A 347 11.12 -13.97 8.10
N HIS A 348 10.97 -15.02 7.29
CA HIS A 348 10.09 -16.13 7.62
C HIS A 348 10.54 -16.83 8.91
N CYS A 349 11.80 -17.23 9.00
CA CYS A 349 12.33 -17.94 10.15
C CYS A 349 12.36 -17.12 11.44
N GLN A 350 12.32 -15.79 11.37
CA GLN A 350 12.12 -14.94 12.56
C GLN A 350 10.80 -15.21 13.29
N HIS A 351 9.80 -15.79 12.62
CA HIS A 351 8.54 -16.20 13.24
C HIS A 351 8.69 -17.50 14.05
N HIS A 352 9.68 -18.34 13.72
CA HIS A 352 9.99 -19.58 14.45
C HIS A 352 11.04 -19.34 15.54
N TYR A 353 12.05 -18.51 15.22
CA TYR A 353 13.13 -18.17 16.14
C TYR A 353 13.50 -16.68 16.00
N ARG A 354 13.14 -15.88 17.01
CA ARG A 354 13.43 -14.45 17.03
C ARG A 354 14.89 -14.22 17.42
N ILE A 355 15.73 -13.88 16.45
CA ILE A 355 17.13 -13.51 16.68
C ILE A 355 17.18 -12.30 17.63
N LYS A 356 17.76 -12.49 18.82
CA LYS A 356 18.11 -11.39 19.71
C LYS A 356 19.38 -10.74 19.16
N TYR A 357 19.23 -9.66 18.40
CA TYR A 357 20.37 -8.93 17.88
C TYR A 357 21.31 -8.52 19.03
N LYS A 358 22.57 -8.94 18.96
CA LYS A 358 23.62 -8.31 19.75
C LYS A 358 23.72 -6.88 19.27
N ILE A 359 23.15 -5.93 20.01
CA ILE A 359 23.39 -4.51 19.79
C ILE A 359 24.88 -4.31 20.01
N SER A 360 25.65 -4.37 18.93
CA SER A 360 27.08 -4.11 18.97
C SER A 360 27.23 -2.63 19.24
N ARG A 361 27.26 -2.25 20.53
CA ARG A 361 27.65 -0.92 20.95
C ARG A 361 29.06 -0.70 20.42
N ARG A 362 29.19 0.03 19.31
CA ARG A 362 30.48 0.53 18.83
C ARG A 362 31.08 1.36 19.97
N LYS A 363 31.99 0.75 20.73
CA LYS A 363 32.77 1.41 21.76
C LYS A 363 33.65 2.43 21.03
N ARG A 364 33.21 3.70 21.05
CA ARG A 364 33.96 4.83 20.52
C ARG A 364 35.27 4.86 21.31
N ILE A 365 36.37 4.48 20.67
CA ILE A 365 37.72 4.60 21.23
C ILE A 365 37.95 6.11 21.39
N GLN A 366 37.83 6.61 22.62
CA GLN A 366 38.40 7.91 22.99
C GLN A 366 39.91 7.71 23.01
N GLY A 367 40.60 8.24 22.01
CA GLY A 367 42.05 8.33 22.00
C GLY A 367 42.49 9.26 23.13
N GLY A 368 43.20 8.70 24.11
CA GLY A 368 44.05 9.47 25.01
C GLY A 368 45.34 9.82 24.27
N GLY A 369 45.54 11.11 24.01
CA GLY A 369 46.84 11.66 23.68
C GLY A 369 47.45 12.24 24.95
N ASN A 370 48.48 11.58 25.47
CA ASN A 370 49.50 12.20 26.32
C ASN A 370 50.68 12.53 25.41
N ALA A 371 51.13 13.78 25.43
CA ALA A 371 52.48 14.16 25.05
C ALA A 371 53.03 15.00 26.20
N GLU A 372 53.98 14.40 26.91
CA GLU A 372 54.90 15.04 27.83
C GLU A 372 55.81 15.97 27.04
N ASP A 373 56.08 17.17 27.58
CA ASP A 373 57.17 18.03 27.14
C ASP A 373 58.01 18.34 28.38
N ALA A 374 59.23 17.82 28.38
CA ALA A 374 60.25 18.02 29.40
C ALA A 374 61.47 18.66 28.72
N THR A 375 61.74 19.89 29.13
CA THR A 375 63.03 20.57 29.26
C THR A 375 64.29 19.84 28.75
N GLU A 376 64.99 20.47 27.81
CA GLU A 376 66.37 20.96 28.00
C GLU A 376 66.65 22.17 27.10
#